data_AF-A0AAD4TCS6-F1
#
_entry.id   AF-A0AAD4TCS6-F1
#
_cell.length_a   1.000
_cell.length_b   1.000
_cell.length_c   1.000
_cell.angle_alpha   90.00
_cell.angle_beta   90.00
_cell.angle_gamma   90.00
#
_symmetry.space_group_name_H-M   'P 1'
#
loop_
_entity.id
_entity.type
_entity.pdbx_description
1 polymer ?
#
loop_
_entity_poly.entity_id
_entity_poly.type
_entity_poly.pdbx_seq_one_letter_code
_entity_poly.pdbx_strand_id
1 'polypeptide(L)'
;MQIIFFWFLLLAILSSYHLVESSTFLQAKPGCQTKCGNISIPYPFGIGDDCFINPSVVGGHSGYDINCNTSYDPPKPFIRKGSLEILSISETEIRIRNDRIASLCYDESGSPVPGATFRDLNLVGSVFTISYTKNSFYGIGCEIIARIEWGSSGGRQPITSTNSSCEPKCKSRENLMEGSCTGTNGCCQTTFPKNLQNVSVEVLGRLPANGLISSLNSCNFAYLAEQGQYPSQESELLPDGGLHAELRSLETSTQTIQLSREDSIMNMQFALERDLYSVPFMSYHSSISTSDDSAHNSLQQSVALGRGNPR
;
A
#
# COMPACT_ATOMS: atom_id res chain seq x y z
N MET A 1 8.23 37.20 49.92
CA MET A 1 8.12 37.44 48.45
C MET A 1 9.14 36.65 47.62
N GLN A 2 10.40 36.50 48.04
CA GLN A 2 11.43 35.82 47.22
C GLN A 2 11.15 34.33 46.94
N ILE A 3 10.62 33.56 47.90
CA ILE A 3 10.35 32.12 47.74
C ILE A 3 9.24 31.86 46.69
N ILE A 4 8.22 32.71 46.65
CA ILE A 4 7.11 32.62 45.69
C ILE A 4 7.64 32.85 44.26
N PHE A 5 8.61 33.75 44.11
CA PHE A 5 9.24 34.04 42.82
C PHE A 5 10.05 32.84 42.28
N PHE A 6 10.77 32.13 43.15
CA PHE A 6 11.48 30.90 42.77
C PHE A 6 10.54 29.76 42.37
N TRP A 7 9.38 29.64 43.03
CA TRP A 7 8.35 28.65 42.65
C TRP A 7 7.72 28.94 41.29
N PHE A 8 7.41 30.20 40.98
CA PHE A 8 6.91 30.59 39.66
C PHE A 8 7.97 30.40 38.56
N LEU A 9 9.24 30.67 38.84
CA LEU A 9 10.35 30.37 37.92
C LEU A 9 10.50 28.87 37.68
N LEU A 10 10.43 28.03 38.71
CA LEU A 10 10.52 26.58 38.57
C LEU A 10 9.33 26.01 37.77
N LEU A 11 8.12 26.53 37.98
CA LEU A 11 6.94 26.13 37.21
C LEU A 11 7.02 26.60 35.75
N ALA A 12 7.59 27.77 35.47
CA ALA A 12 7.81 28.27 34.10
C ALA A 12 8.91 27.49 33.36
N ILE A 13 9.94 27.04 34.06
CA ILE A 13 10.99 26.15 33.52
C ILE A 13 10.41 24.75 33.28
N LEU A 14 9.54 24.25 34.16
CA LEU A 14 8.86 22.95 33.98
C LEU A 14 7.84 22.98 32.83
N SER A 15 7.20 24.12 32.53
CA SER A 15 6.27 24.27 31.41
C SER A 15 6.95 24.41 30.04
N SER A 16 8.29 24.56 29.99
CA SER A 16 9.04 24.67 28.73
C SER A 16 9.50 23.31 28.17
N TYR A 17 9.30 22.22 28.90
CA TYR A 17 9.53 20.85 28.42
C TYR A 17 8.28 20.30 27.73
N HIS A 18 7.80 20.99 26.68
CA HIS A 18 6.96 20.30 25.70
C HIS A 18 7.90 19.53 24.76
N LEU A 19 7.92 18.20 24.90
CA LEU A 19 8.48 17.33 23.87
C LEU A 19 7.63 17.54 22.62
N VAL A 20 8.17 18.27 21.64
CA VAL A 20 7.61 18.28 20.29
C VAL A 20 7.92 16.91 19.71
N GLU A 21 6.97 15.99 19.78
CA GLU A 21 6.97 14.79 18.93
C GLU A 21 6.83 15.26 17.48
N SER A 22 7.97 15.51 16.84
CA SER A 22 8.03 15.73 15.40
C SER A 22 7.84 14.37 14.75
N SER A 23 6.66 14.11 14.17
CA SER A 23 6.47 12.99 13.23
C SER A 23 7.47 13.14 12.08
N THR A 24 8.51 12.30 12.08
CA THR A 24 9.60 12.23 11.09
C THR A 24 9.12 11.61 9.77
N PHE A 25 7.88 11.12 9.72
CA PHE A 25 7.32 10.41 8.57
C PHE A 25 7.23 11.25 7.29
N LEU A 26 7.47 12.56 7.30
CA LEU A 26 7.49 13.35 6.06
C LEU A 26 8.89 13.54 5.47
N GLN A 27 9.93 13.03 6.14
CA GLN A 27 11.31 13.25 5.74
C GLN A 27 11.90 12.03 5.03
N ALA A 28 12.50 12.22 3.86
CA ALA A 28 13.29 11.20 3.20
C ALA A 28 14.61 10.95 3.95
N LYS A 29 15.22 9.77 3.76
CA LYS A 29 16.57 9.50 4.26
C LYS A 29 17.55 10.56 3.71
N PRO A 30 18.44 11.16 4.54
CA PRO A 30 19.42 12.14 4.06
C PRO A 30 20.25 11.59 2.90
N GLY A 31 20.42 12.39 1.85
CA GLY A 31 21.12 11.99 0.62
C GLY A 31 20.26 11.25 -0.41
N CYS A 32 19.00 10.95 -0.11
CA CYS A 32 18.08 10.26 -1.01
C CYS A 32 17.10 11.19 -1.72
N GLN A 33 16.60 10.73 -2.87
CA GLN A 33 15.58 11.46 -3.63
C GLN A 33 14.29 11.59 -2.82
N THR A 34 13.81 12.83 -2.69
CA THR A 34 12.69 13.17 -1.79
C THR A 34 11.32 13.09 -2.46
N LYS A 35 11.26 13.07 -3.80
CA LYS A 35 10.00 13.10 -4.58
C LYS A 35 10.09 12.26 -5.84
N CYS A 36 8.96 11.72 -6.28
CA CYS A 36 8.75 11.21 -7.63
C CYS A 36 7.55 11.90 -8.26
N GLY A 37 7.79 12.76 -9.26
CA GLY A 37 6.78 13.69 -9.75
C GLY A 37 6.25 14.56 -8.61
N ASN A 38 4.95 14.49 -8.36
CA ASN A 38 4.27 15.26 -7.30
C ASN A 38 4.17 14.53 -5.95
N ILE A 39 4.68 13.31 -5.85
CA ILE A 39 4.55 12.49 -4.64
C ILE A 39 5.83 12.59 -3.80
N SER A 40 5.69 12.99 -2.53
CA SER A 40 6.78 12.93 -1.54
C SER A 40 7.08 11.49 -1.14
N ILE A 41 8.36 11.16 -1.04
CA ILE A 41 8.86 9.83 -0.69
C ILE A 41 9.58 9.92 0.66
N PRO A 42 8.88 9.66 1.77
CA PRO A 42 9.48 9.71 3.09
C PRO A 42 10.10 8.38 3.50
N TYR A 43 11.07 8.40 4.42
CA TYR A 43 11.55 7.19 5.09
C TYR A 43 10.38 6.56 5.89
N PRO A 44 10.21 5.22 5.89
CA PRO A 44 11.11 4.17 5.40
C PRO A 44 11.12 3.90 3.89
N PHE A 45 10.34 4.63 3.08
CA PHE A 45 10.36 4.52 1.63
C PHE A 45 11.56 5.24 1.02
N GLY A 46 11.96 4.79 -0.16
CA GLY A 46 13.06 5.41 -0.87
C GLY A 46 13.22 4.94 -2.31
N ILE A 47 13.92 5.77 -3.09
CA ILE A 47 14.27 5.51 -4.48
C ILE A 47 15.78 5.30 -4.56
N GLY A 48 16.21 4.19 -5.15
CA GLY A 48 17.61 3.84 -5.28
C GLY A 48 18.16 3.03 -4.10
N ASP A 49 19.40 2.57 -4.27
CA ASP A 49 20.06 1.69 -3.31
C ASP A 49 20.29 2.40 -1.97
N ASP A 50 20.11 1.66 -0.88
CA ASP A 50 20.24 2.16 0.50
C ASP A 50 19.33 3.36 0.83
N CYS A 51 18.31 3.68 0.04
CA CYS A 51 17.41 4.81 0.32
C CYS A 51 16.13 4.45 1.06
N PHE A 52 15.84 3.16 1.19
CA PHE A 52 14.68 2.61 1.89
C PHE A 52 15.15 1.67 3.01
N ILE A 53 14.25 1.35 3.94
CA ILE A 53 14.58 0.41 5.02
C ILE A 53 14.99 -0.95 4.47
N ASN A 54 16.07 -1.53 5.01
CA ASN A 54 16.59 -2.80 4.53
C ASN A 54 15.55 -3.92 4.76
N PRO A 55 15.15 -4.69 3.72
CA PRO A 55 14.17 -5.78 3.85
C PRO A 55 14.52 -6.79 4.95
N SER A 56 15.80 -7.05 5.19
CA SER A 56 16.27 -8.00 6.22
C SER A 56 15.87 -7.58 7.64
N VAL A 57 15.72 -6.27 7.86
CA VAL A 57 15.32 -5.69 9.15
C VAL A 57 13.81 -5.81 9.37
N VAL A 58 13.04 -5.91 8.29
CA VAL A 58 11.59 -6.06 8.29
C VAL A 58 11.16 -7.48 7.90
N GLY A 59 11.92 -8.50 8.32
CA GLY A 59 11.54 -9.91 8.12
C GLY A 59 11.60 -10.41 6.68
N GLY A 60 12.34 -9.73 5.80
CA GLY A 60 12.43 -10.05 4.37
C GLY A 60 11.28 -9.49 3.53
N HIS A 61 10.39 -8.69 4.12
CA HIS A 61 9.27 -8.08 3.41
C HIS A 61 9.72 -6.89 2.53
N SER A 62 9.15 -6.81 1.34
CA SER A 62 9.39 -5.74 0.34
C SER A 62 8.33 -4.64 0.39
N GLY A 63 8.46 -3.60 -0.43
CA GLY A 63 7.43 -2.58 -0.62
C GLY A 63 7.83 -1.17 -0.17
N TYR A 64 9.00 -1.01 0.45
CA TYR A 64 9.57 0.30 0.73
C TYR A 64 10.44 0.83 -0.42
N ASP A 65 10.86 -0.06 -1.32
CA ASP A 65 11.55 0.26 -2.55
C ASP A 65 10.57 0.88 -3.56
N ILE A 66 10.71 2.18 -3.81
CA ILE A 66 9.89 2.90 -4.78
C ILE A 66 10.61 2.95 -6.12
N ASN A 67 9.95 2.42 -7.15
CA ASN A 67 10.36 2.59 -8.53
C ASN A 67 9.78 3.90 -9.08
N CYS A 68 10.62 4.93 -9.26
CA CYS A 68 10.21 6.16 -9.91
C CYS A 68 10.38 6.03 -11.42
N ASN A 69 9.29 5.85 -12.15
CA ASN A 69 9.32 5.67 -13.60
C ASN A 69 9.31 7.04 -14.30
N THR A 70 10.45 7.39 -14.89
CA THR A 70 10.68 8.66 -15.60
C THR A 70 10.26 8.63 -17.07
N SER A 71 9.69 7.53 -17.58
CA SER A 71 9.09 7.49 -18.92
C SER A 71 7.74 8.22 -18.99
N TYR A 72 7.14 8.52 -17.83
CA TYR A 72 5.96 9.36 -17.71
C TYR A 72 6.36 10.82 -17.48
N ASP A 73 5.50 11.74 -17.93
CA ASP A 73 5.62 13.17 -17.65
C ASP A 73 4.34 13.69 -16.96
N PRO A 74 4.39 14.08 -15.66
CA PRO A 74 5.55 13.97 -14.77
C PRO A 74 5.87 12.50 -14.38
N PRO A 75 7.07 12.23 -13.82
CA PRO A 75 7.44 10.89 -13.36
C PRO A 75 6.45 10.31 -12.35
N LYS A 76 6.22 9.00 -12.42
CA LYS A 76 5.23 8.30 -11.57
C LYS A 76 5.88 7.27 -10.65
N PRO A 77 5.52 7.24 -9.34
CA PRO A 77 6.02 6.25 -8.40
C PRO A 77 5.25 4.93 -8.48
N PHE A 78 5.96 3.81 -8.35
CA PHE A 78 5.39 2.47 -8.34
C PHE A 78 6.02 1.59 -7.25
N ILE A 79 5.25 0.61 -6.76
CA ILE A 79 5.75 -0.50 -5.93
C ILE A 79 5.67 -1.82 -6.72
N ARG A 80 6.13 -2.92 -6.09
CA ARG A 80 6.02 -4.28 -6.63
C ARG A 80 6.71 -4.41 -7.99
N LYS A 81 7.94 -3.91 -8.08
CA LYS A 81 8.74 -3.89 -9.32
C LYS A 81 8.03 -3.16 -10.49
N GLY A 82 7.26 -2.12 -10.19
CA GLY A 82 6.63 -1.27 -11.21
C GLY A 82 5.17 -1.61 -11.54
N SER A 83 4.54 -2.56 -10.83
CA SER A 83 3.20 -3.04 -11.22
C SER A 83 2.04 -2.26 -10.62
N LEU A 84 2.26 -1.42 -9.59
CA LEU A 84 1.20 -0.68 -8.90
C LEU A 84 1.60 0.80 -8.74
N GLU A 85 0.89 1.71 -9.41
CA GLU A 85 1.11 3.17 -9.34
C GLU A 85 0.67 3.71 -7.98
N ILE A 86 1.54 4.44 -7.30
CA ILE A 86 1.22 5.13 -6.05
C ILE A 86 0.65 6.51 -6.34
N LEU A 87 -0.44 6.84 -5.66
CA LEU A 87 -1.12 8.14 -5.72
C LEU A 87 -0.90 8.99 -4.47
N SER A 88 -0.68 8.36 -3.31
CA SER A 88 -0.29 9.06 -2.09
C SER A 88 0.32 8.10 -1.07
N ILE A 89 1.24 8.61 -0.25
CA ILE A 89 1.87 7.90 0.86
C ILE A 89 1.53 8.64 2.16
N SER A 90 1.07 7.91 3.17
CA SER A 90 0.87 8.39 4.54
C SER A 90 1.57 7.46 5.53
N GLU A 91 1.56 7.84 6.82
CA GLU A 91 2.31 7.15 7.87
C GLU A 91 1.97 5.66 7.93
N THR A 92 0.70 5.34 7.77
CA THR A 92 0.15 3.99 7.95
C THR A 92 -0.43 3.40 6.66
N GLU A 93 -0.62 4.22 5.62
CA GLU A 93 -1.36 3.83 4.41
C GLU A 93 -0.64 4.23 3.12
N ILE A 94 -0.85 3.45 2.06
CA ILE A 94 -0.53 3.82 0.68
C ILE A 94 -1.81 3.75 -0.14
N ARG A 95 -2.05 4.77 -0.96
CA ARG A 95 -3.11 4.75 -1.96
C ARG A 95 -2.51 4.41 -3.31
N ILE A 96 -3.02 3.38 -3.96
CA ILE A 96 -2.62 2.98 -5.31
C ILE A 96 -3.75 3.23 -6.32
N ARG A 97 -3.40 3.43 -7.59
CA ARG A 97 -4.37 3.40 -8.69
C ARG A 97 -4.90 1.98 -8.85
N ASN A 98 -6.21 1.83 -9.00
CA ASN A 98 -6.80 0.55 -9.37
C ASN A 98 -6.73 0.34 -10.88
N ASP A 99 -5.94 -0.64 -11.33
CA ASP A 99 -5.91 -1.14 -12.71
C ASP A 99 -6.40 -2.60 -12.80
N ARG A 100 -7.03 -3.09 -11.72
CA ARG A 100 -7.47 -4.48 -11.53
C ARG A 100 -9.00 -4.59 -11.57
N ILE A 101 -9.58 -4.08 -12.64
CA ILE A 101 -11.02 -4.15 -12.91
C ILE A 101 -11.31 -5.39 -13.79
N ALA A 102 -12.07 -6.34 -13.25
CA ALA A 102 -12.59 -7.47 -14.03
C ALA A 102 -13.81 -7.00 -14.83
N SER A 103 -13.92 -7.46 -16.08
CA SER A 103 -15.04 -7.09 -16.95
C SER A 103 -15.57 -8.27 -17.75
N LEU A 104 -16.89 -8.29 -17.93
CA LEU A 104 -17.60 -9.21 -18.81
C LEU A 104 -18.54 -8.42 -19.70
N CYS A 105 -18.11 -8.26 -20.96
CA CYS A 105 -18.85 -7.52 -21.97
C CYS A 105 -19.45 -8.44 -23.02
N TYR A 106 -20.53 -8.00 -23.64
CA TYR A 106 -21.25 -8.67 -24.71
C TYR A 106 -21.37 -7.72 -25.91
N ASP A 107 -21.22 -8.26 -27.11
CA ASP A 107 -21.46 -7.52 -28.35
C ASP A 107 -22.97 -7.44 -28.67
N GLU A 108 -23.31 -6.77 -29.78
CA GLU A 108 -24.71 -6.63 -30.23
C GLU A 108 -25.38 -7.98 -30.55
N SER A 109 -24.59 -9.03 -30.82
CA SER A 109 -25.09 -10.39 -31.04
C SER A 109 -25.33 -11.16 -29.73
N GLY A 110 -24.98 -10.58 -28.58
CA GLY A 110 -25.02 -11.22 -27.28
C GLY A 110 -23.85 -12.16 -27.01
N SER A 111 -22.79 -12.10 -27.83
CA SER A 111 -21.59 -12.93 -27.66
C SER A 111 -20.60 -12.25 -26.72
N PRO A 112 -19.94 -12.99 -25.80
CA PRO A 112 -18.91 -12.42 -24.94
C PRO A 112 -17.77 -11.81 -25.76
N VAL A 113 -17.45 -10.54 -25.49
CA VAL A 113 -16.31 -9.86 -26.07
C VAL A 113 -15.04 -10.32 -25.34
N PRO A 114 -13.92 -10.54 -26.06
CA PRO A 114 -12.64 -10.83 -25.42
C PRO A 114 -12.26 -9.73 -24.43
N GLY A 115 -12.13 -10.12 -23.17
CA GLY A 115 -11.75 -9.27 -22.05
C GLY A 115 -11.34 -10.17 -20.90
N ALA A 116 -10.60 -9.63 -19.94
CA ALA A 116 -10.25 -10.42 -18.77
C ALA A 116 -11.39 -10.31 -17.74
N THR A 117 -12.08 -11.43 -17.56
CA THR A 117 -13.21 -11.61 -16.64
C THR A 117 -12.77 -11.77 -15.19
N PHE A 118 -11.46 -11.88 -14.95
CA PHE A 118 -10.85 -11.89 -13.64
C PHE A 118 -9.62 -10.95 -13.56
N ARG A 119 -9.26 -10.51 -12.36
CA ARG A 119 -8.02 -9.75 -12.07
C ARG A 119 -7.47 -10.10 -10.70
N ASP A 120 -6.15 -10.13 -10.60
CA ASP A 120 -5.44 -10.40 -9.35
C ASP A 120 -4.76 -9.15 -8.78
N LEU A 121 -4.79 -9.03 -7.46
CA LEU A 121 -3.94 -8.12 -6.71
C LEU A 121 -3.10 -8.93 -5.72
N ASN A 122 -1.80 -9.01 -6.00
CA ASN A 122 -0.84 -9.80 -5.24
C ASN A 122 0.23 -8.92 -4.58
N LEU A 123 0.08 -8.78 -3.26
CA LEU A 123 0.96 -8.09 -2.33
C LEU A 123 1.77 -9.08 -1.46
N VAL A 124 1.73 -10.38 -1.74
CA VAL A 124 2.40 -11.41 -0.95
C VAL A 124 3.90 -11.13 -0.85
N GLY A 125 4.43 -11.15 0.38
CA GLY A 125 5.84 -10.83 0.65
C GLY A 125 6.15 -9.33 0.64
N SER A 126 5.12 -8.48 0.58
CA SER A 126 5.24 -7.06 0.94
C SER A 126 4.81 -6.84 2.39
N VAL A 127 5.03 -5.62 2.89
CA VAL A 127 4.53 -5.14 4.19
C VAL A 127 3.07 -4.67 4.16
N PHE A 128 2.42 -4.74 3.00
CA PHE A 128 1.09 -4.20 2.77
C PHE A 128 0.02 -5.27 2.80
N THR A 129 -1.13 -4.90 3.36
CA THR A 129 -2.40 -5.61 3.23
C THR A 129 -3.43 -4.67 2.62
N ILE A 130 -4.47 -5.21 2.01
CA ILE A 130 -5.59 -4.41 1.52
C ILE A 130 -6.40 -3.94 2.72
N SER A 131 -6.64 -2.63 2.84
CA SER A 131 -7.38 -2.07 3.97
C SER A 131 -8.85 -2.49 3.92
N TYR A 132 -9.24 -3.40 4.80
CA TYR A 132 -10.62 -3.92 4.87
C TYR A 132 -11.64 -2.88 5.39
N THR A 133 -11.17 -1.83 6.07
CA THR A 133 -12.01 -0.76 6.61
C THR A 133 -12.13 0.44 5.68
N LYS A 134 -11.26 0.56 4.68
CA LYS A 134 -11.22 1.71 3.76
C LYS A 134 -11.66 1.37 2.34
N ASN A 135 -11.63 0.09 2.00
CA ASN A 135 -12.07 -0.40 0.70
C ASN A 135 -13.35 -1.24 0.82
N SER A 136 -14.01 -1.44 -0.30
CA SER A 136 -15.11 -2.40 -0.48
C SER A 136 -14.99 -3.05 -1.84
N PHE A 137 -15.60 -4.23 -1.97
CA PHE A 137 -15.71 -4.92 -3.24
C PHE A 137 -17.04 -4.57 -3.89
N TYR A 138 -16.99 -4.20 -5.17
CA TYR A 138 -18.14 -3.72 -5.95
C TYR A 138 -18.41 -4.65 -7.13
N GLY A 139 -19.69 -4.90 -7.39
CA GLY A 139 -20.21 -5.55 -8.59
C GLY A 139 -21.17 -4.63 -9.32
N ILE A 140 -20.90 -4.35 -10.59
CA ILE A 140 -21.65 -3.43 -11.44
C ILE A 140 -22.19 -4.20 -12.64
N GLY A 141 -23.50 -4.23 -12.82
CA GLY A 141 -24.16 -4.94 -13.91
C GLY A 141 -25.48 -5.57 -13.49
N CYS A 142 -26.09 -6.33 -14.40
CA CYS A 142 -27.38 -6.97 -14.18
C CYS A 142 -27.27 -8.47 -14.37
N GLU A 143 -27.84 -9.24 -13.44
CA GLU A 143 -27.84 -10.72 -13.53
C GLU A 143 -26.42 -11.28 -13.65
N ILE A 144 -25.51 -10.80 -12.80
CA ILE A 144 -24.14 -11.30 -12.69
C ILE A 144 -23.87 -11.79 -11.28
N ILE A 145 -22.78 -12.54 -11.14
CA ILE A 145 -22.14 -12.81 -9.86
C ILE A 145 -20.80 -12.07 -9.90
N ALA A 146 -20.66 -11.04 -9.07
CA ALA A 146 -19.37 -10.45 -8.78
C ALA A 146 -18.76 -11.23 -7.61
N ARG A 147 -17.58 -11.81 -7.81
CA ARG A 147 -16.90 -12.65 -6.82
C ARG A 147 -15.55 -12.06 -6.47
N ILE A 148 -15.22 -12.09 -5.19
CA ILE A 148 -13.87 -11.87 -4.67
C ILE A 148 -13.39 -13.12 -3.96
N GLU A 149 -12.22 -13.62 -4.34
CA GLU A 149 -11.58 -14.80 -3.79
C GLU A 149 -10.28 -14.43 -3.10
N TRP A 150 -9.99 -15.06 -1.97
CA TRP A 150 -8.75 -14.89 -1.23
C TRP A 150 -8.32 -16.19 -0.56
N GLY A 151 -7.02 -16.32 -0.28
CA GLY A 151 -6.47 -17.50 0.35
C GLY A 151 -5.00 -17.33 0.68
N SER A 152 -4.51 -18.15 1.62
CA SER A 152 -3.08 -18.20 1.93
C SER A 152 -2.36 -18.97 0.83
N SER A 153 -1.54 -18.27 0.04
CA SER A 153 -0.46 -18.92 -0.70
C SER A 153 0.64 -19.30 0.30
N GLY A 154 0.51 -20.49 0.89
CA GLY A 154 1.45 -21.03 1.88
C GLY A 154 1.97 -22.41 1.49
N GLY A 155 2.94 -22.47 0.57
CA GLY A 155 3.69 -23.70 0.25
C GLY A 155 2.85 -24.88 -0.26
N ARG A 156 3.34 -26.11 -0.03
CA ARG A 156 2.83 -27.41 -0.56
C ARG A 156 1.52 -27.89 0.09
N GLN A 157 0.60 -26.99 0.48
CA GLN A 157 -0.69 -27.37 1.06
C GLN A 157 -1.85 -27.09 0.07
N PRO A 158 -2.95 -27.87 0.12
CA PRO A 158 -4.10 -27.65 -0.75
C PRO A 158 -4.71 -26.26 -0.52
N ILE A 159 -5.08 -25.59 -1.60
CA ILE A 159 -5.61 -24.23 -1.61
C ILE A 159 -7.01 -24.25 -1.00
N THR A 160 -7.20 -23.74 0.21
CA THR A 160 -8.52 -23.31 0.68
C THR A 160 -8.74 -21.88 0.21
N SER A 161 -9.35 -21.72 -0.97
CA SER A 161 -9.82 -20.43 -1.46
C SER A 161 -11.15 -20.12 -0.78
N THR A 162 -11.16 -19.11 0.10
CA THR A 162 -12.39 -18.54 0.64
C THR A 162 -12.86 -17.47 -0.33
N ASN A 163 -14.16 -17.32 -0.50
CA ASN A 163 -14.71 -16.28 -1.35
C ASN A 163 -15.90 -15.57 -0.69
N SER A 164 -16.19 -14.39 -1.22
CA SER A 164 -17.42 -13.65 -1.02
C SER A 164 -17.93 -13.24 -2.39
N SER A 165 -19.24 -13.13 -2.53
CA SER A 165 -19.85 -12.69 -3.77
C SER A 165 -21.05 -11.80 -3.50
N CYS A 166 -21.34 -10.92 -4.44
CA CYS A 166 -22.59 -10.19 -4.47
C CYS A 166 -23.23 -10.28 -5.86
N GLU A 167 -24.56 -10.31 -5.89
CA GLU A 167 -25.35 -10.49 -7.11
C GLU A 167 -26.20 -9.24 -7.35
N PRO A 168 -25.78 -8.33 -8.23
CA PRO A 168 -26.59 -7.17 -8.57
C PRO A 168 -27.70 -7.59 -9.53
N LYS A 169 -28.92 -7.19 -9.19
CA LYS A 169 -30.14 -7.39 -9.96
C LYS A 169 -30.65 -6.06 -10.48
N CYS A 170 -31.51 -6.11 -11.48
CA CYS A 170 -32.06 -4.92 -12.12
C CYS A 170 -33.57 -5.05 -12.27
N LYS A 171 -34.33 -4.05 -11.79
CA LYS A 171 -35.80 -4.01 -11.92
C LYS A 171 -36.26 -3.40 -13.24
N SER A 172 -35.65 -2.30 -13.65
CA SER A 172 -35.87 -1.63 -14.93
C SER A 172 -34.62 -0.84 -15.32
N ARG A 173 -34.53 -0.38 -16.57
CA ARG A 173 -33.40 0.42 -17.06
C ARG A 173 -33.32 1.79 -16.40
N GLU A 174 -34.47 2.37 -16.02
CA GLU A 174 -34.52 3.75 -15.51
C GLU A 174 -33.94 3.88 -14.10
N ASN A 175 -33.98 2.83 -13.29
CA ASN A 175 -33.57 2.87 -11.87
C ASN A 175 -32.15 2.31 -11.65
N LEU A 176 -31.33 2.21 -12.70
CA LEU A 176 -29.96 1.72 -12.60
C LEU A 176 -29.08 2.76 -11.91
N MET A 177 -28.30 2.31 -10.92
CA MET A 177 -27.40 3.16 -10.13
C MET A 177 -28.09 4.30 -9.35
N GLU A 178 -29.41 4.21 -9.17
CA GLU A 178 -30.16 5.13 -8.30
C GLU A 178 -30.01 4.69 -6.83
N GLY A 179 -29.66 5.62 -5.95
CA GLY A 179 -29.53 5.35 -4.51
C GLY A 179 -28.27 4.57 -4.12
N SER A 180 -28.35 3.76 -3.07
CA SER A 180 -27.19 3.06 -2.50
C SER A 180 -26.90 1.72 -3.18
N CYS A 181 -25.60 1.40 -3.32
CA CYS A 181 -25.13 0.13 -3.87
C CYS A 181 -25.45 -1.05 -2.94
N THR A 182 -26.64 -1.65 -3.10
CA THR A 182 -27.21 -2.66 -2.19
C THR A 182 -27.65 -3.95 -2.88
N GLY A 183 -27.60 -4.01 -4.21
CA GLY A 183 -27.86 -5.19 -5.03
C GLY A 183 -29.13 -5.16 -5.87
N THR A 184 -29.99 -4.15 -5.77
CA THR A 184 -31.29 -4.13 -6.49
C THR A 184 -31.32 -3.26 -7.75
N ASN A 185 -30.32 -2.39 -7.91
CA ASN A 185 -30.31 -1.32 -8.90
C ASN A 185 -29.06 -1.43 -9.81
N GLY A 186 -28.61 -2.66 -10.10
CA GLY A 186 -27.43 -2.89 -10.94
C GLY A 186 -26.07 -2.66 -10.27
N CYS A 187 -26.05 -2.38 -8.96
CA CYS A 187 -24.84 -2.28 -8.13
C CYS A 187 -25.01 -3.12 -6.87
N CYS A 188 -24.00 -3.89 -6.53
CA CYS A 188 -23.87 -4.54 -5.23
C CYS A 188 -22.48 -4.27 -4.63
N GLN A 189 -22.40 -4.27 -3.30
CA GLN A 189 -21.13 -4.20 -2.61
C GLN A 189 -21.08 -5.24 -1.49
N THR A 190 -19.88 -5.68 -1.14
CA THR A 190 -19.64 -6.51 0.03
C THR A 190 -18.26 -6.21 0.63
N THR A 191 -18.09 -6.58 1.90
CA THR A 191 -16.83 -6.46 2.62
C THR A 191 -16.07 -7.79 2.59
N PHE A 192 -14.82 -7.74 3.02
CA PHE A 192 -13.90 -8.87 3.06
C PHE A 192 -13.10 -8.83 4.37
N PRO A 193 -12.52 -9.96 4.82
CA PRO A 193 -11.80 -10.02 6.09
C PRO A 193 -10.50 -9.19 6.05
N LYS A 194 -9.96 -8.91 7.23
CA LYS A 194 -8.64 -8.28 7.39
C LYS A 194 -7.51 -9.21 6.93
N ASN A 195 -6.32 -8.63 6.76
CA ASN A 195 -5.05 -9.33 6.49
C ASN A 195 -4.97 -10.01 5.12
N LEU A 196 -5.60 -9.41 4.10
CA LEU A 196 -5.52 -9.93 2.73
C LEU A 196 -4.35 -9.29 1.97
N GLN A 197 -3.47 -10.15 1.46
CA GLN A 197 -2.37 -9.78 0.55
C GLN A 197 -2.55 -10.37 -0.84
N ASN A 198 -3.41 -11.36 -1.02
CA ASN A 198 -3.66 -11.98 -2.31
C ASN A 198 -5.17 -12.10 -2.51
N VAL A 199 -5.67 -11.40 -3.51
CA VAL A 199 -7.08 -11.41 -3.88
C VAL A 199 -7.24 -11.54 -5.39
N SER A 200 -8.28 -12.24 -5.80
CA SER A 200 -8.75 -12.28 -7.18
C SER A 200 -10.17 -11.74 -7.21
N VAL A 201 -10.51 -10.94 -8.21
CA VAL A 201 -11.88 -10.48 -8.47
C VAL A 201 -12.35 -11.03 -9.80
N GLU A 202 -13.60 -11.45 -9.88
CA GLU A 202 -14.18 -12.10 -11.05
C GLU A 202 -15.61 -11.60 -11.31
N VAL A 203 -15.96 -11.49 -12.59
CA VAL A 203 -17.34 -11.29 -13.05
C VAL A 203 -17.81 -12.54 -13.80
N LEU A 204 -18.91 -13.12 -13.32
CA LEU A 204 -19.57 -14.24 -13.96
C LEU A 204 -20.95 -13.82 -14.45
N GLY A 205 -21.26 -14.09 -15.72
CA GLY A 205 -22.59 -13.87 -16.26
C GLY A 205 -23.57 -14.93 -15.78
N ARG A 206 -24.80 -14.54 -15.45
CA ARG A 206 -25.91 -15.48 -15.24
C ARG A 206 -26.77 -15.46 -16.50
N LEU A 207 -26.88 -16.60 -17.19
CA LEU A 207 -27.89 -16.72 -18.24
C LEU A 207 -29.28 -16.74 -17.58
N PRO A 208 -30.19 -15.80 -17.92
CA PRO A 208 -31.54 -15.88 -17.41
C PRO A 208 -32.24 -17.12 -17.97
N ALA A 209 -33.15 -17.73 -17.19
CA ALA A 209 -33.86 -18.95 -17.55
C ALA A 209 -34.62 -18.88 -18.89
N ASN A 210 -34.90 -17.66 -19.38
CA ASN A 210 -35.62 -17.41 -20.63
C ASN A 210 -34.68 -17.09 -21.82
N GLY A 211 -33.35 -17.22 -21.66
CA GLY A 211 -32.36 -17.06 -22.74
C GLY A 211 -32.16 -15.64 -23.29
N LEU A 212 -32.95 -14.66 -22.84
CA LEU A 212 -32.83 -13.26 -23.24
C LEU A 212 -31.89 -12.53 -22.28
N ILE A 213 -30.63 -12.36 -22.68
CA ILE A 213 -29.76 -11.32 -22.11
C ILE A 213 -30.45 -10.01 -22.45
N SER A 214 -31.13 -9.40 -21.48
CA SER A 214 -31.73 -8.10 -21.70
C SER A 214 -30.60 -7.13 -22.05
N SER A 215 -30.79 -6.36 -23.12
CA SER A 215 -29.89 -5.33 -23.67
C SER A 215 -29.65 -4.13 -22.73
N LEU A 216 -29.78 -4.36 -21.42
CA LEU A 216 -29.75 -3.34 -20.40
C LEU A 216 -28.32 -2.83 -20.16
N ASN A 217 -27.29 -3.68 -20.33
CA ASN A 217 -25.87 -3.30 -20.24
C ASN A 217 -24.97 -4.21 -21.08
N SER A 218 -24.16 -3.62 -21.96
CA SER A 218 -23.18 -4.36 -22.76
C SER A 218 -21.96 -4.80 -21.95
N CYS A 219 -21.72 -4.24 -20.77
CA CYS A 219 -20.55 -4.57 -19.94
C CYS A 219 -20.91 -4.65 -18.45
N ASN A 220 -20.29 -5.61 -17.77
CA ASN A 220 -20.42 -5.88 -16.34
C ASN A 220 -19.03 -5.85 -15.70
N PHE A 221 -18.92 -5.42 -14.45
CA PHE A 221 -17.65 -5.17 -13.79
C PHE A 221 -17.61 -5.70 -12.35
N ALA A 222 -16.42 -6.09 -11.90
CA ALA A 222 -16.11 -6.39 -10.51
C ALA A 222 -14.74 -5.84 -10.15
N TYR A 223 -14.65 -5.15 -9.01
CA TYR A 223 -13.40 -4.51 -8.60
C TYR A 223 -13.38 -4.17 -7.12
N LEU A 224 -12.18 -3.92 -6.60
CA LEU A 224 -11.94 -3.30 -5.30
C LEU A 224 -11.75 -1.80 -5.47
N ALA A 225 -12.37 -1.01 -4.62
CA ALA A 225 -12.12 0.42 -4.56
C ALA A 225 -12.32 0.96 -3.14
N GLU A 226 -11.87 2.18 -2.89
CA GLU A 226 -12.21 2.91 -1.68
C GLU A 226 -13.74 2.98 -1.51
N GLN A 227 -14.19 2.94 -0.26
CA GLN A 227 -15.62 2.99 0.06
C GLN A 227 -16.29 4.21 -0.58
N GLY A 228 -17.38 3.97 -1.29
CA GLY A 228 -18.13 5.01 -2.00
C GLY A 228 -17.66 5.29 -3.42
N GLN A 229 -16.57 4.68 -3.91
CA GLN A 229 -16.12 4.82 -5.30
C GLN A 229 -16.84 3.84 -6.25
N TYR A 230 -18.15 4.01 -6.38
CA TYR A 230 -18.97 3.35 -7.38
C TYR A 230 -19.79 4.39 -8.15
N PRO A 231 -20.19 4.11 -9.41
CA PRO A 231 -20.98 5.05 -10.18
C PRO A 231 -22.36 5.25 -9.55
N SER A 232 -22.82 6.50 -9.47
CA SER A 232 -24.16 6.87 -9.01
C SER A 232 -24.73 7.97 -9.91
N GLN A 233 -26.06 7.93 -10.14
CA GLN A 233 -26.74 8.88 -11.02
C GLN A 233 -26.60 10.36 -10.59
N GLU A 234 -26.27 10.66 -9.33
CA GLU A 234 -25.99 12.04 -8.88
C GLU A 234 -24.73 12.65 -9.52
N SER A 235 -23.88 11.84 -10.18
CA SER A 235 -22.61 12.29 -10.74
C SER A 235 -22.71 12.96 -12.12
N GLU A 236 -23.86 13.01 -12.81
CA GLU A 236 -23.91 13.62 -14.14
C GLU A 236 -25.31 14.14 -14.56
N LEU A 237 -25.60 15.40 -14.25
CA LEU A 237 -26.56 16.19 -15.02
C LEU A 237 -25.92 16.55 -16.38
N LEU A 238 -25.78 15.59 -17.30
CA LEU A 238 -25.51 15.88 -18.71
C LEU A 238 -26.70 15.45 -19.58
N PRO A 239 -27.10 16.27 -20.58
CA PRO A 239 -28.43 16.14 -21.20
C PRO A 239 -28.54 15.04 -22.25
N ASP A 240 -27.48 14.29 -22.56
CA ASP A 240 -27.54 13.30 -23.64
C ASP A 240 -26.39 12.29 -23.51
N GLY A 241 -26.64 11.15 -22.86
CA GLY A 241 -25.63 10.10 -22.71
C GLY A 241 -25.94 9.14 -21.57
N GLY A 242 -26.90 8.23 -21.78
CA GLY A 242 -27.19 7.18 -20.78
C GLY A 242 -25.96 6.32 -20.43
N LEU A 243 -26.06 5.59 -19.31
CA LEU A 243 -25.30 4.43 -18.80
C LEU A 243 -24.02 3.93 -19.53
N HIS A 244 -23.95 3.94 -20.86
CA HIS A 244 -22.72 3.80 -21.63
C HIS A 244 -21.66 4.88 -21.33
N ALA A 245 -22.05 6.12 -21.02
CA ALA A 245 -21.09 7.15 -20.60
C ALA A 245 -20.54 6.86 -19.19
N GLU A 246 -21.39 6.36 -18.30
CA GLU A 246 -21.05 6.03 -16.91
C GLU A 246 -20.21 4.74 -16.78
N LEU A 247 -20.37 3.77 -17.70
CA LEU A 247 -19.48 2.60 -17.79
C LEU A 247 -18.11 2.96 -18.40
N ARG A 248 -18.05 3.94 -19.32
CA ARG A 248 -16.77 4.56 -19.72
C ARG A 248 -16.15 5.33 -18.55
N SER A 249 -16.94 5.83 -17.61
CA SER A 249 -16.42 6.36 -16.35
C SER A 249 -15.69 5.28 -15.55
N LEU A 250 -16.12 4.01 -15.50
CA LEU A 250 -15.34 2.95 -14.82
C LEU A 250 -13.99 2.68 -15.52
N GLU A 251 -13.96 2.80 -16.86
CA GLU A 251 -12.74 2.68 -17.66
C GLU A 251 -11.82 3.92 -17.58
N THR A 252 -12.37 5.08 -17.18
CA THR A 252 -11.64 6.36 -17.07
C THR A 252 -11.49 6.87 -15.64
N SER A 253 -12.14 6.21 -14.66
CA SER A 253 -12.25 6.70 -13.29
C SER A 253 -10.98 6.43 -12.53
N THR A 254 -10.66 7.42 -11.71
CA THR A 254 -9.62 7.45 -10.70
C THR A 254 -9.98 6.51 -9.54
N GLN A 255 -10.31 5.25 -9.82
CA GLN A 255 -10.50 4.27 -8.75
C GLN A 255 -9.18 4.05 -8.03
N THR A 256 -9.26 3.97 -6.72
CA THR A 256 -8.11 3.84 -5.85
C THR A 256 -8.32 2.74 -4.84
N ILE A 257 -7.22 2.09 -4.47
CA ILE A 257 -7.21 1.07 -3.42
C ILE A 257 -6.28 1.57 -2.32
N GLN A 258 -6.77 1.56 -1.08
CA GLN A 258 -5.94 1.82 0.09
C GLN A 258 -5.31 0.54 0.62
N LEU A 259 -3.99 0.58 0.81
CA LEU A 259 -3.20 -0.45 1.43
C LEU A 259 -2.82 -0.02 2.84
N SER A 260 -3.01 -0.89 3.82
CA SER A 260 -2.56 -0.69 5.20
C SER A 260 -1.22 -1.40 5.41
N ARG A 261 -0.32 -0.77 6.16
CA ARG A 261 0.92 -1.39 6.61
C ARG A 261 0.64 -2.30 7.81
N GLU A 262 1.33 -3.43 7.89
CA GLU A 262 1.19 -4.33 9.04
C GLU A 262 1.82 -3.72 10.31
N ASP A 263 1.00 -3.52 11.35
CA ASP A 263 1.33 -2.79 12.60
C ASP A 263 2.56 -3.35 13.33
N SER A 264 2.84 -4.65 13.19
CA SER A 264 3.97 -5.32 13.84
C SER A 264 5.33 -4.75 13.40
N ILE A 265 5.41 -4.25 12.15
CA ILE A 265 6.64 -3.70 11.57
C ILE A 265 6.82 -2.23 11.94
N MET A 266 5.71 -1.49 12.10
CA MET A 266 5.72 -0.11 12.58
C MET A 266 6.32 -0.01 13.99
N ASN A 267 6.04 -0.98 14.86
CA ASN A 267 6.64 -1.05 16.20
C ASN A 267 8.16 -1.36 16.20
N MET A 268 8.68 -2.05 15.18
CA MET A 268 10.14 -2.24 15.00
C MET A 268 10.82 -0.98 14.46
N GLN A 269 10.15 -0.20 13.61
CA GLN A 269 10.61 1.12 13.17
C GLN A 269 10.83 2.06 14.38
N PHE A 270 9.87 2.13 15.31
CA PHE A 270 9.97 2.90 16.56
C PHE A 270 11.07 2.39 17.52
N ALA A 271 11.51 1.14 17.37
CA ALA A 271 12.62 0.59 18.16
C ALA A 271 13.98 1.04 17.58
N LEU A 272 14.13 1.01 16.26
CA LEU A 272 15.39 1.36 15.58
C LEU A 272 15.67 2.86 15.55
N GLU A 273 14.64 3.70 15.42
CA GLU A 273 14.80 5.16 15.53
C GLU A 273 15.21 5.59 16.94
N ARG A 274 14.82 4.82 17.98
CA ARG A 274 15.31 5.05 19.36
C ARG A 274 16.81 4.75 19.52
N ASP A 275 17.35 3.80 18.78
CA ASP A 275 18.77 3.42 18.89
C ASP A 275 19.71 4.33 18.08
N LEU A 276 19.25 4.88 16.96
CA LEU A 276 20.06 5.78 16.12
C LEU A 276 20.21 7.21 16.70
N TYR A 277 19.26 7.66 17.52
CA TYR A 277 19.29 9.00 18.14
C TYR A 277 19.73 9.02 19.62
N SER A 278 20.05 7.87 20.22
CA SER A 278 20.44 7.77 21.63
C SER A 278 21.93 7.63 21.90
N VAL A 279 22.80 7.77 20.88
CA VAL A 279 24.26 7.80 21.09
C VAL A 279 24.70 9.23 21.42
N PRO A 280 25.12 9.56 22.66
CA PRO A 280 25.65 10.89 22.97
C PRO A 280 27.02 11.05 22.31
N PHE A 281 27.21 12.16 21.61
CA PHE A 281 28.50 12.59 21.08
C PHE A 281 29.45 12.89 22.26
N MET A 282 30.24 11.91 22.69
CA MET A 282 31.27 12.12 23.70
C MET A 282 32.58 12.51 23.00
N SER A 283 32.82 13.81 22.89
CA SER A 283 34.07 14.37 22.40
C SER A 283 35.22 14.06 23.37
N TYR A 284 36.11 13.14 22.98
CA TYR A 284 37.38 12.89 23.69
C TYR A 284 38.39 13.99 23.34
N HIS A 285 38.62 14.90 24.27
CA HIS A 285 39.84 15.72 24.31
C HIS A 285 40.91 14.91 25.06
N SER A 286 41.88 14.34 24.34
CA SER A 286 43.06 13.73 24.96
C SER A 286 44.12 14.81 25.21
N SER A 287 44.24 15.29 26.45
CA SER A 287 45.44 16.00 26.91
C SER A 287 46.48 14.96 27.33
N ILE A 288 47.50 14.77 26.49
CA ILE A 288 48.70 14.01 26.82
C ILE A 288 49.65 14.95 27.57
N SER A 289 49.91 14.64 28.85
CA SER A 289 51.07 15.12 29.59
C SER A 289 51.88 13.90 30.02
N THR A 290 53.02 13.68 29.36
CA THR A 290 54.04 12.70 29.79
C THR A 290 55.27 13.46 30.23
N SER A 291 55.62 13.34 31.51
CA SER A 291 56.93 13.67 32.05
C SER A 291 57.66 12.35 32.40
N ASP A 292 58.73 12.11 31.66
CA ASP A 292 60.02 11.49 31.98
C ASP A 292 60.16 10.13 32.70
N ASP A 293 61.00 9.33 32.02
CA ASP A 293 62.11 8.50 32.48
C ASP A 293 61.89 7.29 33.41
N SER A 294 62.13 6.08 32.88
CA SER A 294 63.50 5.53 32.90
C SER A 294 63.57 4.15 32.24
N ALA A 295 64.68 3.93 31.53
CA ALA A 295 65.05 2.73 30.79
C ALA A 295 65.57 1.60 31.70
N HIS A 296 65.41 0.33 31.32
CA HIS A 296 66.53 -0.56 30.96
C HIS A 296 66.14 -2.02 30.61
N ASN A 297 66.93 -2.55 29.67
CA ASN A 297 67.34 -3.95 29.44
C ASN A 297 66.39 -4.97 28.79
N SER A 298 66.57 -5.08 27.46
CA SER A 298 67.06 -6.26 26.73
C SER A 298 66.95 -7.65 27.38
N LEU A 299 66.36 -8.60 26.63
CA LEU A 299 66.97 -9.90 26.33
C LEU A 299 66.31 -10.53 25.08
N GLN A 300 67.18 -11.03 24.21
CA GLN A 300 66.92 -11.70 22.93
C GLN A 300 66.47 -13.17 23.11
N GLN A 301 66.22 -13.79 21.95
CA GLN A 301 66.32 -15.22 21.60
C GLN A 301 65.05 -16.06 21.82
N SER A 302 64.60 -16.96 20.93
CA SER A 302 64.88 -17.33 19.53
C SER A 302 64.09 -18.64 19.26
N VAL A 303 64.00 -19.09 17.99
CA VAL A 303 63.70 -20.49 17.56
C VAL A 303 62.21 -20.88 17.57
N ALA A 304 61.58 -21.50 16.57
CA ALA A 304 61.92 -21.85 15.19
C ALA A 304 60.65 -22.36 14.46
N LEU A 305 60.52 -21.95 13.19
CA LEU A 305 60.29 -22.76 11.99
C LEU A 305 59.33 -23.96 12.02
N GLY A 306 58.36 -23.91 11.10
CA GLY A 306 57.60 -25.06 10.62
C GLY A 306 56.73 -24.71 9.40
N ARG A 307 57.36 -24.39 8.27
CA ARG A 307 56.72 -24.32 6.94
C ARG A 307 56.36 -25.74 6.46
N GLY A 308 55.23 -25.88 5.75
CA GLY A 308 54.93 -27.05 4.94
C GLY A 308 53.54 -27.03 4.29
N ASN A 309 53.41 -26.29 3.18
CA ASN A 309 52.27 -26.27 2.24
C ASN A 309 52.39 -27.49 1.26
N PRO A 310 51.59 -27.60 0.18
CA PRO A 310 50.15 -27.88 0.04
C PRO A 310 49.88 -29.24 -0.67
N ARG A 311 48.61 -29.67 -0.69
CA ARG A 311 47.92 -30.26 -1.86
C ARG A 311 46.45 -29.91 -1.81
#